data_AF-A0A1D2IGF8-F1
#
_entry.id   AF-A0A1D2IGF8-F1
#
_cell.length_a   1.000
_cell.length_b   1.000
_cell.length_c   1.000
_cell.angle_alpha   90.00
_cell.angle_beta   90.00
_cell.angle_gamma   90.00
#
_symmetry.space_group_name_H-M   'P 1'
#
loop_
_entity.id
_entity.type
_entity.pdbx_description
1 polymer ?
#
loop_
_entity_poly.entity_id
_entity_poly.type
_entity_poly.pdbx_seq_one_letter_code
_entity_poly.pdbx_strand_id
1 'polypeptide(L)' 'MHWLFPSLRGYRWQWLGRDASAAMTVWAVLVPEALAYATIAGVSPVVGLYAAPAALILYAAFGSS' A
#
# COMPACT_ATOMS: atom_id res chain seq x y z
N MET A 1 -2.51 -13.55 -21.53
CA MET A 1 -2.28 -12.28 -20.80
C MET A 1 -2.69 -12.50 -19.35
N HIS A 2 -1.71 -12.66 -18.46
CA HIS A 2 -1.98 -12.73 -17.03
C HIS A 2 -2.48 -11.34 -16.59
N TRP A 3 -3.73 -11.25 -16.13
CA TRP A 3 -4.26 -10.01 -15.59
C TRP A 3 -3.48 -9.68 -14.32
N LEU A 4 -2.72 -8.59 -14.33
CA LEU A 4 -1.92 -8.13 -13.20
C LEU A 4 -2.80 -7.70 -12.01
N PHE A 5 -4.09 -7.45 -12.21
CA PHE A 5 -5.01 -7.04 -11.15
C PHE A 5 -6.31 -7.84 -11.24
N PRO A 6 -6.31 -9.11 -10.83
CA PRO A 6 -7.52 -9.93 -10.83
C PRO A 6 -8.58 -9.38 -9.87
N SER A 7 -8.17 -8.72 -8.78
CA SER A 7 -9.02 -8.08 -7.77
C SER A 7 -9.86 -6.92 -8.31
N LEU A 8 -9.46 -6.29 -9.43
CA LEU A 8 -10.25 -5.24 -10.07
C LEU A 8 -11.42 -5.79 -10.91
N ARG A 9 -11.47 -7.10 -11.21
CA ARG A 9 -12.59 -7.68 -11.96
C ARG A 9 -13.86 -7.66 -11.11
N GLY A 10 -14.86 -6.92 -11.58
CA GLY A 10 -16.14 -6.75 -10.89
C GLY A 10 -16.11 -5.69 -9.77
N TYR A 11 -15.04 -4.90 -9.68
CA TYR A 11 -14.96 -3.78 -8.75
C TYR A 11 -16.08 -2.76 -9.02
N ARG A 12 -16.77 -2.35 -7.96
CA ARG A 12 -17.91 -1.43 -8.05
C ARG A 12 -17.53 -0.06 -7.51
N TRP A 13 -17.92 0.99 -8.22
CA TRP A 13 -17.72 2.38 -7.78
C TRP A 13 -18.27 2.68 -6.38
N GLN A 14 -19.30 1.96 -5.95
CA GLN A 14 -19.89 2.07 -4.61
C GLN A 14 -18.91 1.65 -3.48
N TRP A 15 -17.87 0.87 -3.78
CA TRP A 15 -16.85 0.45 -2.81
C TRP A 15 -15.77 1.51 -2.59
N LEU A 16 -15.58 2.41 -3.55
CA LEU A 16 -14.51 3.42 -3.51
C LEU A 16 -14.51 4.27 -2.24
N GLY A 17 -15.69 4.62 -1.73
CA GLY A 17 -15.80 5.39 -0.48
C GLY A 17 -15.30 4.63 0.74
N ARG A 18 -15.62 3.33 0.83
CA ARG A 18 -15.17 2.46 1.93
C ARG A 18 -13.67 2.19 1.81
N ASP A 19 -13.20 1.92 0.60
CA ASP A 19 -11.79 1.66 0.34
C ASP A 19 -10.94 2.90 0.61
N ALA A 20 -11.44 4.10 0.30
CA ALA A 20 -10.77 5.35 0.66
C ALA A 20 -10.66 5.51 2.18
N SER A 21 -11.73 5.25 2.95
CA SER A 21 -11.66 5.31 4.41
C SER A 21 -10.66 4.29 5.00
N ALA A 22 -10.67 3.06 4.49
CA ALA A 22 -9.74 2.02 4.92
C ALA A 22 -8.29 2.39 4.58
N ALA A 23 -8.06 2.93 3.38
CA ALA A 23 -6.74 3.40 2.95
C ALA A 23 -6.22 4.52 3.87
N MET A 24 -7.07 5.48 4.28
CA MET A 24 -6.68 6.52 5.24
C MET A 24 -6.30 5.95 6.61
N THR A 25 -7.06 4.98 7.12
CA THR A 25 -6.76 4.30 8.39
C THR A 25 -5.42 3.56 8.31
N VAL A 26 -5.19 2.81 7.24
CA VAL A 26 -3.93 2.07 7.02
C VAL A 26 -2.76 3.06 6.90
N TRP A 27 -2.94 4.15 6.14
CA TRP A 27 -1.91 5.16 5.92
C TRP A 27 -1.45 5.82 7.24
N ALA A 28 -2.39 6.09 8.15
CA ALA A 28 -2.10 6.72 9.43
C ALA A 28 -1.12 5.89 10.28
N VAL A 29 -1.16 4.56 10.18
CA VAL A 29 -0.25 3.64 10.88
C VAL A 29 1.01 3.38 10.07
N LEU A 30 0.87 3.20 8.75
CA LEU A 30 1.97 2.84 7.85
C LEU A 30 3.07 3.89 7.79
N VAL A 31 2.71 5.18 7.75
CA VAL A 31 3.69 6.27 7.64
C VAL A 31 4.66 6.30 8.83
N PRO A 32 4.21 6.40 10.10
CA PRO A 32 5.13 6.39 11.22
C PRO A 32 5.92 5.07 11.33
N GLU A 33 5.30 3.94 11.01
CA GLU A 33 5.96 2.62 11.00
C GLU A 33 7.11 2.57 9.97
N ALA A 34 6.87 3.00 8.73
CA ALA A 34 7.88 3.02 7.67
C ALA A 34 9.06 3.94 8.01
N LEU A 35 8.80 5.09 8.65
CA LEU A 35 9.84 5.99 9.14
C LEU A 35 10.67 5.34 10.26
N ALA A 36 10.02 4.64 11.18
CA ALA A 36 10.68 3.93 12.27
C ALA A 36 11.60 2.82 11.73
N TYR A 37 11.10 1.98 10.81
CA TYR A 37 11.92 0.91 10.23
C TYR A 37 13.08 1.43 9.39
N ALA A 38 12.90 2.50 8.62
CA ALA A 38 14.00 3.13 7.90
C ALA A 38 15.10 3.61 8.86
N THR A 39 14.70 4.16 10.00
CA THR A 39 15.64 4.57 11.06
C THR A 39 16.36 3.38 11.68
N ILE A 40 15.66 2.27 11.97
CA ILE A 40 16.25 1.03 12.49
C ILE A 40 17.23 0.42 11.48
N ALA A 41 16.91 0.49 10.18
CA ALA A 41 17.77 0.02 9.10
C ALA A 41 18.99 0.92 8.84
N GLY A 42 19.15 2.04 9.56
CA GLY A 42 20.28 2.95 9.43
C GLY A 42 20.25 3.82 8.18
N VAL A 43 19.11 3.93 7.49
CA VAL A 43 18.93 4.79 6.31
C VAL A 43 18.13 6.04 6.66
N SER A 44 18.10 7.01 5.73
CA SER A 44 17.27 8.21 5.91
C SER A 44 15.78 7.83 6.02
N PRO A 45 15.00 8.37 6.97
CA PRO A 45 13.59 8.03 7.14
C PRO A 45 12.76 8.18 5.87
N VAL A 46 13.10 9.15 5.01
CA VAL A 46 12.43 9.38 3.73
C VAL A 46 12.46 8.16 2.80
N VAL A 47 13.48 7.29 2.94
CA VAL A 47 13.59 6.04 2.18
C VAL A 47 12.42 5.11 2.50
N GLY A 48 11.94 5.08 3.75
CA GLY A 48 10.75 4.32 4.13
C GLY A 48 9.48 4.82 3.40
N LEU A 49 9.37 6.14 3.21
CA LEU A 49 8.25 6.75 2.48
C LEU A 49 8.29 6.45 0.98
N TYR A 50 9.47 6.24 0.40
CA TYR A 50 9.61 5.83 -1.01
C TYR A 50 9.37 4.34 -1.19
N ALA A 51 9.82 3.52 -0.24
CA ALA A 51 9.69 2.07 -0.31
C ALA A 51 8.23 1.61 -0.13
N ALA A 52 7.48 2.22 0.78
CA ALA A 52 6.13 1.78 1.12
C ALA A 52 5.14 1.80 -0.08
N PRO A 53 5.00 2.89 -0.87
CA PRO A 53 4.12 2.89 -2.04
C PRO A 53 4.54 1.85 -3.10
N ALA A 54 5.84 1.69 -3.35
CA ALA A 54 6.34 0.71 -4.31
C ALA A 54 5.98 -0.73 -3.87
N ALA A 55 6.19 -1.05 -2.59
CA ALA A 55 5.82 -2.33 -2.02
C ALA A 55 4.31 -2.60 -2.10
N LEU A 56 3.47 -1.60 -1.82
CA LEU A 56 2.02 -1.71 -1.91
C LEU A 56 1.52 -1.92 -3.35
N ILE A 57 2.11 -1.24 -4.33
CA ILE A 57 1.79 -1.43 -5.76
C ILE A 57 2.16 -2.85 -6.19
N LEU A 58 3.35 -3.33 -5.80
CA LEU A 58 3.77 -4.70 -6.08
C LEU A 58 2.84 -5.70 -5.40
N TYR A 59 2.46 -5.47 -4.15
CA TYR A 59 1.50 -6.31 -3.44
C TYR A 59 0.13 -6.31 -4.12
N ALA A 60 -0.37 -5.17 -4.59
CA ALA A 60 -1.64 -5.13 -5.31
C ALA A 60 -1.59 -5.89 -6.64
N ALA A 61 -0.43 -5.93 -7.31
CA ALA A 61 -0.25 -6.59 -8.60
C ALA A 61 0.02 -8.11 -8.49
N PHE A 62 0.70 -8.54 -7.44
CA PHE A 62 1.15 -9.94 -7.28
C PHE A 62 0.53 -10.66 -6.07
N GLY A 63 -0.10 -9.91 -5.16
CA GLY A 63 -0.79 -10.46 -4.00
C GLY A 63 -2.08 -11.18 -4.40
N SER A 64 -2.39 -12.25 -3.67
CA SER A 64 -3.52 -13.14 -3.95
C SER A 64 -4.69 -12.98 -2.98
N SER A 65 -4.59 -12.07 -2.00
CA SER A 65 -5.42 -12.01 -0.81
C SER A 65 -6.41 -10.85 -0.82
#